data_AF-A0A355ICL1-F1
#
_entry.id   AF-A0A355ICL1-F1
#
_cell.length_a   1.000
_cell.length_b   1.000
_cell.length_c   1.000
_cell.angle_alpha   90.00
_cell.angle_beta   90.00
_cell.angle_gamma   90.00
#
_symmetry.space_group_name_H-M   'P 1'
#
loop_
_entity.id
_entity.type
_entity.pdbx_description
1 polymer ?
#
loop_
_entity_poly.entity_id
_entity_poly.type
_entity_poly.pdbx_seq_one_letter_code
_entity_poly.pdbx_strand_id
1 'polypeptide(L)'
;IGVFSAAAAPKQIVFWAMPNAPDATHIPWVESVAKEFEAKTGYAVRFEVVGWDTAWTRITTAIATGEGADVFQVGTTWNPQFAATGGLSVIDINEFGGSKAFMKANLDSTTYKGKYYGIPWFAETRCLFVNVDMFREAGAKYPTTHDELI
;
A
#
# COMPACT_ATOMS: atom_id res chain seq x y z
N ILE A 1 -40.67 -7.45 29.01
CA ILE A 1 -39.44 -6.63 29.02
C ILE A 1 -38.50 -7.30 28.03
N GLY A 2 -38.41 -6.77 26.80
CA GLY A 2 -37.60 -7.35 25.74
C GLY A 2 -36.14 -7.00 25.95
N VAL A 3 -35.28 -8.02 26.05
CA VAL A 3 -33.83 -7.85 26.13
C VAL A 3 -33.33 -7.64 24.70
N PHE A 4 -33.05 -6.39 24.34
CA PHE A 4 -32.24 -6.12 23.16
C PHE A 4 -30.80 -6.48 23.50
N SER A 5 -30.30 -7.57 22.94
CA SER A 5 -28.86 -7.83 22.89
C SER A 5 -28.27 -6.77 21.95
N ALA A 6 -27.60 -5.76 22.52
CA ALA A 6 -26.74 -4.90 21.72
C ALA A 6 -25.65 -5.79 21.12
N ALA A 7 -25.60 -5.90 19.79
CA ALA A 7 -24.45 -6.49 19.13
C ALA A 7 -23.22 -5.69 19.58
N ALA A 8 -22.18 -6.38 20.06
CA ALA A 8 -20.91 -5.73 20.35
C ALA A 8 -20.45 -4.99 19.08
N ALA A 9 -20.04 -3.72 19.23
CA ALA A 9 -19.52 -2.96 18.10
C ALA A 9 -18.40 -3.76 17.43
N PRO A 10 -18.36 -3.83 16.08
CA PRO A 10 -17.33 -4.58 15.38
C PRO A 10 -15.95 -4.07 15.79
N LYS A 11 -15.01 -4.99 16.00
CA LYS A 11 -13.60 -4.63 16.20
C LYS A 11 -13.13 -3.90 14.93
N GLN A 12 -12.56 -2.72 15.09
CA GLN A 12 -12.16 -1.86 13.98
C GLN A 12 -10.67 -2.03 13.70
N ILE A 13 -10.30 -2.09 12.42
CA ILE A 13 -8.93 -2.00 11.91
C ILE A 13 -8.76 -0.64 11.26
N VAL A 14 -7.80 0.15 11.71
CA VAL A 14 -7.43 1.42 11.07
C VAL A 14 -6.35 1.15 10.04
N PHE A 15 -6.64 1.47 8.77
CA PHE A 15 -5.72 1.30 7.65
C PHE A 15 -5.38 2.65 7.03
N TRP A 16 -4.10 3.03 7.08
CA TRP A 16 -3.59 4.21 6.38
C TRP A 16 -3.07 3.82 5.01
N ALA A 17 -3.57 4.47 3.97
CA ALA A 17 -3.01 4.34 2.63
C ALA A 17 -2.73 5.70 2.01
N MET A 18 -1.77 5.73 1.09
CA MET A 18 -1.44 6.92 0.34
C MET A 18 -2.19 6.93 -1.00
N PRO A 19 -2.44 8.11 -1.60
CA PRO A 19 -3.03 8.19 -2.92
C PRO A 19 -2.17 7.48 -3.97
N ASN A 20 -2.74 6.47 -4.64
CA ASN A 20 -2.10 5.74 -5.75
C ASN A 20 -2.88 5.88 -7.08
N ALA A 21 -4.09 6.45 -7.03
CA ALA A 21 -4.95 6.75 -8.17
C ALA A 21 -5.91 7.90 -7.77
N PRO A 22 -6.64 8.51 -8.72
CA PRO A 22 -7.63 9.53 -8.39
C PRO A 22 -8.64 9.05 -7.35
N ASP A 23 -8.98 9.92 -6.39
CA ASP A 23 -9.86 9.59 -5.26
C ASP A 23 -11.22 9.03 -5.71
N ALA A 24 -11.78 9.58 -6.79
CA ALA A 24 -13.05 9.14 -7.37
C ALA A 24 -13.05 7.68 -7.85
N THR A 25 -11.87 7.07 -8.02
CA THR A 25 -11.71 5.66 -8.39
C THR A 25 -11.18 4.83 -7.22
N HIS A 26 -10.15 5.32 -6.52
CA HIS A 26 -9.48 4.57 -5.48
C HIS A 26 -10.35 4.37 -4.23
N ILE A 27 -11.00 5.44 -3.75
CA ILE A 27 -11.77 5.40 -2.50
C ILE A 27 -12.96 4.43 -2.61
N PRO A 28 -13.82 4.50 -3.66
CA PRO A 28 -14.93 3.56 -3.78
C PRO A 28 -14.48 2.10 -3.88
N TRP A 29 -13.32 1.84 -4.53
CA TRP A 29 -12.77 0.50 -4.61
C TRP A 29 -12.34 -0.02 -3.23
N VAL A 30 -11.56 0.76 -2.47
CA VAL A 30 -11.14 0.35 -1.11
C VAL A 30 -12.34 0.16 -0.19
N GLU A 31 -13.34 1.05 -0.25
CA GLU A 31 -14.57 0.91 0.52
C GLU A 31 -15.35 -0.36 0.18
N SER A 32 -15.38 -0.76 -1.10
CA SER A 32 -16.00 -2.01 -1.53
C SER A 32 -15.27 -3.22 -0.94
N VAL A 33 -13.93 -3.24 -1.03
CA VAL A 33 -13.11 -4.34 -0.48
C VAL A 33 -13.21 -4.40 1.04
N ALA A 34 -13.24 -3.26 1.72
CA ALA A 34 -13.44 -3.15 3.16
C ALA A 34 -14.79 -3.74 3.60
N LYS A 35 -15.87 -3.46 2.86
CA LYS A 35 -17.20 -4.05 3.13
C LYS A 35 -17.22 -5.56 2.94
N GLU A 36 -16.56 -6.07 1.91
CA GLU A 36 -16.42 -7.51 1.71
C GLU A 36 -15.64 -8.18 2.84
N PHE A 37 -14.56 -7.52 3.30
CA PHE A 37 -13.76 -8.00 4.43
C PHE A 37 -14.58 -8.00 5.72
N GLU A 38 -15.34 -6.95 5.99
CA GLU A 38 -16.22 -6.85 7.16
C GLU A 38 -17.30 -7.95 7.13
N ALA A 39 -17.95 -8.17 5.98
CA ALA A 39 -18.95 -9.23 5.84
C ALA A 39 -18.38 -10.63 6.09
N LYS A 40 -17.11 -10.88 5.73
CA LYS A 40 -16.44 -12.17 5.90
C LYS A 40 -15.90 -12.39 7.32
N THR A 41 -15.45 -11.33 7.98
CA THR A 41 -14.65 -11.44 9.21
C THR A 41 -15.32 -10.85 10.44
N GLY A 42 -16.30 -9.98 10.26
CA GLY A 42 -16.91 -9.15 11.31
C GLY A 42 -16.04 -7.98 11.79
N TYR A 43 -14.89 -7.73 11.14
CA TYR A 43 -14.01 -6.59 11.45
C TYR A 43 -14.26 -5.45 10.47
N ALA A 44 -14.59 -4.27 10.99
CA ALA A 44 -14.76 -3.07 10.18
C ALA A 44 -13.39 -2.47 9.84
N VAL A 45 -13.18 -2.05 8.59
CA VAL A 45 -11.94 -1.37 8.18
C VAL A 45 -12.20 0.12 8.04
N ARG A 46 -11.53 0.93 8.86
CA ARG A 46 -11.49 2.39 8.75
C ARG A 46 -10.29 2.80 7.92
N PHE A 47 -10.57 3.10 6.66
CA PHE A 47 -9.60 3.60 5.72
C PHE A 47 -9.34 5.10 5.93
N GLU A 48 -8.07 5.51 6.01
CA GLU A 48 -7.67 6.92 5.94
C GLU A 48 -6.68 7.14 4.81
N VAL A 49 -6.95 8.16 3.99
CA VAL A 49 -5.98 8.65 3.02
C VAL A 49 -4.97 9.54 3.72
N VAL A 50 -3.69 9.20 3.59
CA VAL A 50 -2.56 9.97 4.12
C VAL A 50 -1.73 10.51 2.95
N GLY A 51 -1.46 11.82 2.94
CA GLY A 51 -0.61 12.41 1.90
C GLY A 51 0.81 11.85 1.93
N TRP A 52 1.39 11.58 0.75
CA TRP A 52 2.76 11.08 0.62
C TRP A 52 3.81 11.99 1.29
N ASP A 53 3.55 13.29 1.34
CA ASP A 53 4.35 14.32 1.99
C ASP A 53 4.42 14.18 3.52
N THR A 54 3.38 13.63 4.14
CA THR A 54 3.28 13.47 5.61
C THR A 54 3.37 12.02 6.08
N ALA A 55 3.19 11.05 5.18
CA ALA A 55 3.12 9.63 5.49
C ALA A 55 4.32 9.12 6.27
N TRP A 56 5.54 9.49 5.88
CA TRP A 56 6.77 9.08 6.58
C TRP A 56 6.73 9.47 8.06
N THR A 57 6.45 10.75 8.34
CA THR A 57 6.41 11.28 9.71
C THR A 57 5.29 10.63 10.51
N ARG A 58 4.09 10.50 9.92
CA ARG A 58 2.94 9.87 10.61
C ARG A 58 3.22 8.41 10.97
N ILE A 59 3.75 7.62 10.04
CA ILE A 59 4.10 6.21 10.28
C ILE A 59 5.20 6.11 11.35
N THR A 60 6.23 6.95 11.26
CA THR A 60 7.32 6.98 12.26
C THR A 60 6.77 7.28 13.66
N THR A 61 5.90 8.28 13.79
CA THR A 61 5.24 8.60 15.06
C THR A 61 4.40 7.44 15.55
N ALA A 62 3.57 6.84 14.69
CA ALA A 62 2.71 5.72 15.08
C ALA A 62 3.51 4.50 15.57
N ILE A 63 4.64 4.19 14.92
CA ILE A 63 5.58 3.17 15.37
C ILE A 63 6.17 3.52 16.75
N ALA A 64 6.55 4.78 16.96
CA ALA A 64 7.19 5.21 18.20
C ALA A 64 6.22 5.26 19.39
N THR A 65 4.95 5.63 19.16
CA THR A 65 3.93 5.78 20.21
C THR A 65 3.11 4.51 20.43
N GLY A 66 3.00 3.65 19.41
CA GLY A 66 2.03 2.55 19.41
C GLY A 66 0.59 3.01 19.20
N GLU A 67 0.38 4.27 18.83
CA GLU A 67 -0.94 4.87 18.58
C GLU A 67 -1.07 5.26 17.10
N GLY A 68 -2.24 5.05 16.50
CA GLY A 68 -2.49 5.45 15.12
C GLY A 68 -3.21 4.35 14.33
N ALA A 69 -2.57 3.88 13.26
CA ALA A 69 -3.11 2.80 12.43
C ALA A 69 -2.59 1.42 12.88
N ASP A 70 -3.38 0.39 12.58
CA ASP A 70 -2.99 -1.01 12.75
C ASP A 70 -2.21 -1.51 11.52
N VAL A 71 -2.57 -0.98 10.33
CA VAL A 71 -1.97 -1.34 9.05
C VAL A 71 -1.60 -0.06 8.30
N PHE A 72 -0.43 -0.05 7.68
CA PHE A 72 0.05 1.06 6.86
C PHE A 72 0.40 0.56 5.46
N GLN A 73 0.01 1.30 4.43
CA GLN A 73 0.72 1.24 3.17
C GLN A 73 2.14 1.76 3.42
N VAL A 74 3.14 1.06 2.88
CA VAL A 74 4.54 1.46 2.98
C VAL A 74 5.17 1.42 1.60
N GLY A 75 5.88 2.49 1.23
CA GLY A 75 6.66 2.53 -0.01
C GLY A 75 7.76 1.47 0.00
N THR A 76 8.06 0.89 -1.18
CA THR A 76 9.09 -0.15 -1.33
C THR A 76 10.46 0.27 -0.78
N THR A 77 10.79 1.55 -0.84
CA THR A 77 12.03 2.14 -0.31
C THR A 77 12.03 2.32 1.21
N TRP A 78 10.87 2.41 1.85
CA TRP A 78 10.71 2.73 3.27
C TRP A 78 10.61 1.49 4.15
N ASN A 79 10.10 0.39 3.61
CA ASN A 79 9.79 -0.81 4.40
C ASN A 79 11.00 -1.36 5.18
N PRO A 80 12.21 -1.51 4.61
CA PRO A 80 13.37 -1.95 5.38
C PRO A 80 13.77 -0.96 6.50
N GLN A 81 13.54 0.34 6.30
CA GLN A 81 13.85 1.36 7.30
C GLN A 81 12.91 1.28 8.49
N PHE A 82 11.60 1.13 8.26
CA PHE A 82 10.63 0.92 9.33
C PHE A 82 10.83 -0.43 10.02
N ALA A 83 11.13 -1.50 9.28
CA ALA A 83 11.46 -2.80 9.87
C ALA A 83 12.69 -2.73 10.80
N ALA A 84 13.68 -1.89 10.46
CA ALA A 84 14.88 -1.68 11.27
C ALA A 84 14.60 -1.04 12.64
N THR A 85 13.47 -0.35 12.80
CA THR A 85 13.06 0.24 14.10
C THR A 85 12.56 -0.82 15.09
N GLY A 86 12.17 -2.01 14.61
CA GLY A 86 11.51 -3.04 15.40
C GLY A 86 10.00 -2.83 15.59
N GLY A 87 9.43 -1.77 15.03
CA GLY A 87 8.01 -1.43 15.14
C GLY A 87 7.06 -2.18 14.19
N LEU A 88 7.58 -2.98 13.27
CA LEU A 88 6.77 -3.76 12.33
C LEU A 88 6.74 -5.24 12.73
N SER A 89 5.56 -5.85 12.61
CA SER A 89 5.37 -7.28 12.78
C SER A 89 6.06 -8.07 11.66
N VAL A 90 6.64 -9.22 12.01
CA VAL A 90 7.11 -10.20 11.03
C VAL A 90 5.89 -10.88 10.41
N ILE A 91 5.91 -11.03 9.08
CA ILE A 91 4.83 -11.66 8.32
C ILE A 91 5.26 -13.06 7.89
N ASP A 92 4.40 -14.06 8.13
CA ASP A 92 4.52 -15.36 7.49
C ASP A 92 3.90 -15.30 6.09
N ILE A 93 4.75 -15.26 5.06
CA ILE A 93 4.29 -15.16 3.68
C ILE A 93 3.49 -16.39 3.21
N ASN A 94 3.61 -17.53 3.91
CA ASN A 94 2.86 -18.74 3.55
C ASN A 94 1.36 -18.61 3.81
N GLU A 95 0.96 -17.77 4.77
CA GLU A 95 -0.45 -17.42 5.00
C GLU A 95 -1.06 -16.65 3.80
N PHE A 96 -0.20 -16.09 2.94
CA PHE A 96 -0.58 -15.29 1.77
C PHE A 96 -0.22 -15.98 0.44
N GLY A 97 -0.21 -17.32 0.41
CA GLY A 97 0.06 -18.11 -0.79
C GLY A 97 1.54 -18.38 -1.06
N GLY A 98 2.43 -17.96 -0.15
CA GLY A 98 3.87 -18.20 -0.23
C GLY A 98 4.59 -17.26 -1.19
N SER A 99 5.93 -17.32 -1.19
CA SER A 99 6.78 -16.39 -1.95
C SER A 99 6.53 -16.39 -3.46
N LYS A 100 6.09 -17.53 -4.02
CA LYS A 100 5.79 -17.67 -5.46
C LYS A 100 4.51 -16.95 -5.90
N ALA A 101 3.67 -16.52 -4.97
CA ALA A 101 2.47 -15.73 -5.29
C ALA A 101 2.81 -14.27 -5.69
N PHE A 102 4.05 -13.83 -5.44
CA PHE A 102 4.46 -12.45 -5.62
C PHE A 102 5.59 -12.31 -6.64
N MET A 103 5.62 -11.16 -7.33
CA MET A 103 6.81 -10.77 -8.09
C MET A 103 8.01 -10.64 -7.14
N LYS A 104 9.13 -11.27 -7.52
CA LYS A 104 10.31 -11.36 -6.65
C LYS A 104 10.78 -9.98 -6.16
N ALA A 105 10.85 -8.99 -7.06
CA ALA A 105 11.31 -7.65 -6.71
C ALA A 105 10.41 -6.97 -5.66
N ASN A 106 9.08 -7.14 -5.77
CA ASN A 106 8.14 -6.59 -4.81
C ASN A 106 8.27 -7.28 -3.44
N LEU A 107 8.42 -8.61 -3.43
CA LEU A 107 8.59 -9.36 -2.19
C LEU A 107 9.93 -9.06 -1.51
N ASP A 108 11.01 -8.94 -2.28
CA ASP A 108 12.33 -8.56 -1.75
C ASP A 108 12.26 -7.17 -1.07
N SER A 109 11.46 -6.24 -1.59
CA SER A 109 11.29 -4.91 -0.98
C SER A 109 10.64 -4.94 0.40
N THR A 110 9.91 -6.01 0.75
CA THR A 110 9.31 -6.18 2.08
C THR A 110 10.27 -6.85 3.08
N THR A 111 11.48 -7.21 2.64
CA THR A 111 12.43 -8.01 3.42
C THR A 111 13.43 -7.15 4.19
N TYR A 112 13.66 -7.50 5.45
CA TYR A 112 14.77 -6.96 6.26
C TYR A 112 15.40 -8.09 7.08
N LYS A 113 16.73 -8.23 7.03
CA LYS A 113 17.49 -9.29 7.71
C LYS A 113 16.90 -10.70 7.52
N GLY A 114 16.46 -11.01 6.30
CA GLY A 114 15.93 -12.33 5.93
C GLY A 114 14.51 -12.63 6.38
N LYS A 115 13.77 -11.64 6.90
CA LYS A 115 12.35 -11.76 7.29
C LYS A 115 11.48 -10.78 6.52
N TYR A 116 10.22 -11.14 6.32
CA TYR A 116 9.22 -10.29 5.67
C TYR A 116 8.52 -9.40 6.71
N TYR A 117 8.32 -8.13 6.36
CA TYR A 117 7.67 -7.12 7.21
C TYR A 117 6.51 -6.41 6.49
N GLY A 118 6.04 -7.00 5.40
CA GLY A 118 4.93 -6.48 4.61
C GLY A 118 4.52 -7.46 3.51
N ILE A 119 3.32 -7.24 2.98
CA ILE A 119 2.70 -8.05 1.93
C ILE A 119 2.57 -7.17 0.69
N PRO A 120 3.16 -7.55 -0.46
CA PRO A 120 2.92 -6.83 -1.69
C PRO A 120 1.44 -6.87 -2.09
N TRP A 121 0.86 -5.71 -2.39
CA TRP A 121 -0.57 -5.60 -2.75
C TRP A 121 -0.83 -4.92 -4.11
N PHE A 122 0.10 -4.09 -4.58
CA PHE A 122 0.16 -3.64 -5.97
C PHE A 122 1.61 -3.42 -6.41
N ALA A 123 1.81 -3.25 -7.71
CA ALA A 123 3.08 -2.88 -8.32
C ALA A 123 2.86 -1.71 -9.28
N GLU A 124 3.83 -0.82 -9.35
CA GLU A 124 3.90 0.22 -10.36
C GLU A 124 5.28 0.23 -11.02
N THR A 125 5.37 0.83 -12.20
CA THR A 125 6.63 1.04 -12.91
C THR A 125 6.66 2.44 -13.49
N ARG A 126 7.85 2.90 -13.89
CA ARG A 126 8.03 4.18 -14.57
C ARG A 126 8.10 3.94 -16.07
N CYS A 127 7.36 4.75 -16.82
CA CYS A 127 7.31 4.71 -18.28
C CYS A 127 7.58 6.10 -18.84
N LEU A 128 8.21 6.17 -20.02
CA LEU A 128 8.28 7.40 -20.80
C LEU A 128 6.96 7.58 -21.57
N PHE A 129 6.31 8.73 -21.39
CA PHE A 129 5.16 9.14 -22.18
C PHE A 129 5.60 10.17 -23.22
N VAL A 130 5.21 9.97 -24.48
CA VAL A 130 5.53 10.88 -25.59
C VAL A 130 4.25 11.35 -26.29
N ASN A 131 4.25 12.58 -26.81
CA ASN A 131 3.20 13.05 -27.70
C ASN A 131 3.50 12.56 -29.12
N VAL A 132 2.72 11.57 -29.59
CA VAL A 132 2.93 10.91 -30.88
C VAL A 132 2.82 11.88 -32.06
N ASP A 133 1.92 12.85 -32.00
CA ASP A 133 1.72 13.83 -33.08
C ASP A 133 2.92 14.77 -33.20
N MET A 134 3.44 15.26 -32.07
CA MET A 134 4.63 16.13 -32.07
C MET A 134 5.87 15.43 -32.63
N PHE A 135 6.09 14.16 -32.28
CA PHE A 135 7.21 13.37 -32.83
C PHE A 135 7.05 13.14 -34.34
N ARG A 136 5.81 12.87 -34.80
CA ARG A 136 5.51 12.70 -36.23
C ARG A 136 5.73 13.99 -37.00
N GLU A 137 5.25 15.13 -36.50
CA GLU A 137 5.42 16.45 -37.12
C GLU A 137 6.89 16.86 -37.21
N ALA A 138 7.68 16.54 -36.19
CA ALA A 138 9.12 16.80 -36.18
C ALA A 138 9.95 15.81 -37.02
N GLY A 139 9.35 14.72 -37.52
CA GLY A 139 10.09 13.62 -38.16
C GLY A 139 11.09 12.93 -37.21
N ALA A 140 10.86 13.02 -35.90
CA ALA A 140 11.75 12.51 -34.86
C ALA A 140 11.44 11.05 -34.51
N LYS A 141 12.46 10.30 -34.06
CA LYS A 141 12.30 8.95 -33.51
C LYS A 141 12.03 9.01 -32.02
N TYR A 142 11.28 8.05 -31.48
CA TYR A 142 11.14 7.91 -30.04
C TYR A 142 12.48 7.56 -29.39
N PRO A 143 12.86 8.22 -28.28
CA PRO A 143 14.09 7.90 -27.60
C PRO A 143 13.98 6.54 -26.91
N THR A 144 15.02 5.73 -27.06
CA THR A 144 15.20 4.41 -26.42
C THR A 144 16.30 4.44 -25.36
N THR A 145 17.08 5.51 -25.33
CA THR A 145 18.14 5.76 -24.35
C THR A 145 17.96 7.13 -23.70
N HIS A 146 18.66 7.37 -22.59
CA HIS A 146 18.67 8.67 -21.92
C HIS A 146 19.30 9.76 -22.79
N ASP A 147 20.39 9.45 -23.49
CA ASP A 147 21.10 10.40 -24.35
C ASP A 147 20.25 10.82 -25.57
N GLU A 148 19.37 9.96 -26.07
CA GLU A 148 18.41 10.32 -27.12
C GLU A 148 17.25 11.20 -26.62
N LEU A 149 17.01 11.22 -25.30
CA LEU A 149 15.94 12.01 -24.68
C LEU A 149 16.34 13.46 -24.39
N ILE A 150 17.63 13.72 -24.16
CA ILE A 150 18.20 15.06 -23.87
C ILE A 150 18.52 15.79 -25.17
#